data_AF-A0A9R0UGD4-F1
#
_entry.id   AF-A0A9R0UGD4-F1
#
_cell.length_a   1.000
_cell.length_b   1.000
_cell.length_c   1.000
_cell.angle_alpha   90.00
_cell.angle_beta   90.00
_cell.angle_gamma   90.00
#
_symmetry.space_group_name_H-M   'P 1'
#
loop_
_entity.id
_entity.type
_entity.pdbx_description
1 polymer ?
#
loop_
_entity_poly.entity_id
_entity_poly.type
_entity_poly.pdbx_seq_one_letter_code
_entity_poly.pdbx_strand_id
1 'polypeptide(L)'
;MLYMTISDWKRTIYAALALPAYLAGPKARRWLARRWLGAEPKRGGFGAAVAAFPIALLVWYLVGRIGTFGFFWTEAGAAGSWGGPSLIGAWAVHFFGALGMVVICMWLLRPLIRWQVQTPDLADSPHSR
;
A
#
# COMPACT_ATOMS: atom_id res chain seq x y z
N MET A 1 0.76 -14.34 -12.02
CA MET A 1 1.85 -13.54 -12.61
C MET A 1 2.05 -12.31 -11.73
N LEU A 2 3.15 -12.26 -10.96
CA LEU A 2 3.47 -11.19 -10.01
C LEU A 2 4.12 -10.00 -10.72
N TYR A 3 3.38 -9.34 -11.60
CA TYR A 3 3.80 -8.02 -12.12
C TYR A 3 3.18 -6.96 -11.20
N MET A 4 4.03 -6.23 -10.47
CA MET A 4 3.61 -5.04 -9.75
C MET A 4 3.24 -3.97 -10.77
N THR A 5 1.99 -3.51 -10.73
CA THR A 5 1.52 -2.50 -11.66
C THR A 5 1.56 -1.13 -10.99
N ILE A 6 1.60 -0.05 -11.78
CA ILE A 6 1.36 1.32 -11.29
C ILE A 6 0.06 1.41 -10.46
N SER A 7 -0.90 0.52 -10.71
CA SER A 7 -2.15 0.44 -9.96
C SER A 7 -1.98 -0.02 -8.50
N ASP A 8 -0.97 -0.83 -8.18
CA ASP A 8 -0.75 -1.33 -6.82
C ASP A 8 -0.16 -0.24 -5.90
N TRP A 9 0.69 0.64 -6.44
CA TRP A 9 1.19 1.81 -5.70
C TRP A 9 0.09 2.85 -5.42
N LYS A 10 -0.82 3.07 -6.38
CA LYS A 10 -1.98 3.94 -6.13
C LYS A 10 -2.87 3.39 -5.01
N ARG A 11 -2.99 2.06 -4.91
CA ARG A 11 -3.74 1.37 -3.85
C ARG A 11 -3.12 1.55 -2.47
N THR A 12 -1.79 1.52 -2.34
CA THR A 12 -1.12 1.72 -1.04
C THR A 12 -1.27 3.16 -0.55
N ILE A 13 -1.18 4.15 -1.44
CA ILE A 13 -1.45 5.56 -1.12
C ILE A 13 -2.90 5.72 -0.68
N TYR A 14 -3.85 5.18 -1.45
CA TYR A 14 -5.26 5.20 -1.07
C TYR A 14 -5.49 4.58 0.30
N ALA A 15 -4.94 3.38 0.57
CA ALA A 15 -5.12 2.67 1.82
C ALA A 15 -4.54 3.42 3.03
N ALA A 16 -3.40 4.10 2.87
CA ALA A 16 -2.82 4.95 3.90
C ALA A 16 -3.71 6.17 4.22
N LEU A 17 -4.42 6.71 3.22
CA LEU A 17 -5.24 7.90 3.38
C LEU A 17 -6.73 7.61 3.62
N ALA A 18 -7.18 6.36 3.42
CA ALA A 18 -8.59 6.00 3.50
C ALA A 18 -9.15 6.22 4.91
N LEU A 19 -8.45 5.77 5.95
CA LEU A 19 -8.90 5.92 7.33
C LEU A 19 -8.99 7.40 7.75
N PRO A 20 -7.96 8.27 7.54
CA PRO A 20 -8.11 9.71 7.74
C PRO A 20 -9.26 10.31 6.92
N ALA A 21 -9.48 9.87 5.68
CA ALA A 21 -10.58 10.35 4.85
C ALA A 21 -11.96 9.96 5.38
N TYR A 22 -12.09 8.82 6.08
CA TYR A 22 -13.33 8.46 6.80
C TYR A 22 -13.61 9.44 7.94
N LEU A 23 -12.58 9.86 8.68
CA LEU A 23 -12.69 10.84 9.76
C LEU A 23 -12.99 12.26 9.22
N ALA A 24 -12.41 12.62 8.07
CA ALA A 24 -12.63 13.91 7.40
C ALA A 24 -13.97 14.02 6.64
N GLY A 25 -14.73 12.93 6.54
CA GLY A 25 -16.10 12.93 6.05
C GLY A 25 -16.30 12.60 4.55
N PRO A 26 -17.56 12.57 4.08
CA PRO A 26 -17.93 11.96 2.79
C PRO A 26 -17.35 12.64 1.54
N LYS A 27 -17.02 13.94 1.62
CA LYS A 27 -16.39 14.67 0.50
C LYS A 27 -14.95 14.23 0.29
N ALA A 28 -14.18 14.09 1.38
CA ALA A 28 -12.80 13.62 1.35
C ALA A 28 -12.70 12.19 0.78
N ARG A 29 -13.57 11.27 1.24
CA ARG A 29 -13.61 9.89 0.71
C ARG A 29 -13.87 9.82 -0.79
N ARG A 30 -14.85 10.59 -1.29
CA ARG A 30 -15.20 10.64 -2.72
C ARG A 30 -14.05 11.20 -3.55
N TRP A 31 -13.47 12.30 -3.10
CA TRP A 31 -12.31 12.89 -3.77
C TRP A 31 -11.14 11.90 -3.83
N LEU A 32 -10.81 11.25 -2.71
CA LEU A 32 -9.70 10.29 -2.63
C LEU A 32 -9.93 9.08 -3.55
N ALA A 33 -11.12 8.48 -3.51
CA ALA A 33 -11.48 7.32 -4.33
C ALA A 33 -11.40 7.64 -5.83
N ARG A 34 -11.92 8.80 -6.25
CA ARG A 34 -11.83 9.23 -7.65
C ARG A 34 -10.39 9.54 -8.07
N ARG A 35 -9.65 10.30 -7.24
CA ARG A 35 -8.30 10.77 -7.57
C ARG A 35 -7.28 9.65 -7.72
N TRP A 36 -7.38 8.62 -6.88
CA TRP A 36 -6.38 7.55 -6.82
C TRP A 36 -6.83 6.26 -7.48
N LEU A 37 -8.13 5.95 -7.45
CA LEU A 37 -8.66 4.66 -7.92
C LEU A 37 -9.63 4.78 -9.09
N GLY A 38 -10.06 5.99 -9.48
CA GLY A 38 -11.09 6.17 -10.51
C GLY A 38 -12.42 5.52 -10.13
N ALA A 39 -12.72 5.46 -8.82
CA ALA A 39 -13.85 4.72 -8.27
C ALA A 39 -14.67 5.58 -7.30
N GLU A 40 -15.87 5.11 -6.94
CA GLU A 40 -16.73 5.73 -5.94
C GLU A 40 -16.67 4.94 -4.61
N PRO A 41 -16.78 5.58 -3.44
CA PRO A 41 -16.75 4.89 -2.16
C PRO A 41 -18.05 4.10 -1.93
N LYS A 42 -17.92 2.85 -1.48
CA LYS A 42 -19.05 2.02 -1.05
C LYS A 42 -19.57 2.46 0.33
N ARG A 43 -20.87 2.25 0.57
CA ARG A 43 -21.44 2.30 1.93
C ARG A 43 -20.87 1.12 2.74
N GLY A 44 -20.38 1.38 3.95
CA GLY A 44 -19.90 0.33 4.86
C GLY A 44 -18.41 -0.03 4.80
N GLY A 45 -17.57 0.69 4.05
CA GLY A 45 -16.14 0.36 3.90
C GLY A 45 -15.22 0.74 5.08
N PHE A 46 -15.75 1.20 6.22
CA PHE A 46 -14.91 1.71 7.33
C PHE A 46 -14.03 0.62 7.94
N GLY A 47 -14.58 -0.56 8.24
CA GLY A 47 -13.80 -1.67 8.81
C GLY A 47 -12.66 -2.12 7.88
N ALA A 48 -12.91 -2.15 6.57
CA ALA A 48 -11.88 -2.45 5.59
C ALA A 48 -10.79 -1.37 5.52
N ALA A 49 -11.13 -0.09 5.74
CA ALA A 49 -10.17 1.00 5.83
C ALA A 49 -9.30 0.90 7.11
N VAL A 50 -9.91 0.55 8.25
CA VAL A 50 -9.19 0.28 9.51
C VAL A 50 -8.18 -0.85 9.33
N ALA A 51 -8.58 -1.95 8.68
CA ALA A 51 -7.68 -3.08 8.41
C ALA A 51 -6.59 -2.76 7.37
N ALA A 52 -6.91 -1.98 6.33
CA ALA A 52 -5.97 -1.64 5.27
C ALA A 52 -4.90 -0.62 5.71
N PHE A 53 -5.23 0.25 6.66
CA PHE A 53 -4.34 1.31 7.13
C PHE A 53 -2.99 0.81 7.67
N PRO A 54 -2.91 -0.11 8.66
CA PRO A 54 -1.63 -0.60 9.17
C PRO A 54 -0.81 -1.35 8.10
N ILE A 55 -1.47 -2.05 7.17
CA ILE A 55 -0.80 -2.74 6.06
C ILE A 55 -0.14 -1.72 5.12
N ALA A 56 -0.84 -0.62 4.82
CA ALA A 56 -0.28 0.45 4.00
C ALA A 56 0.88 1.17 4.70
N LEU A 57 0.77 1.42 6.01
CA LEU A 57 1.88 1.97 6.79
C LEU A 57 3.10 1.06 6.80
N LEU A 58 2.90 -0.26 6.94
CA LEU A 58 3.98 -1.23 6.88
C LEU A 58 4.71 -1.19 5.53
N VAL A 59 3.97 -1.08 4.42
CA VAL A 59 4.59 -0.92 3.09
C VAL A 59 5.49 0.31 3.03
N TRP A 60 4.98 1.48 3.46
CA TRP A 60 5.75 2.72 3.43
C TRP A 60 6.93 2.70 4.42
N TYR A 61 6.75 2.09 5.58
CA TYR A 61 7.83 1.86 6.54
C TYR A 61 8.94 1.00 5.93
N LEU A 62 8.62 -0.14 5.31
CA LEU A 62 9.61 -1.03 4.69
C LEU A 62 10.36 -0.33 3.56
N VAL A 63 9.66 0.38 2.68
CA VAL A 63 10.25 1.15 1.58
C VAL A 63 11.19 2.23 2.13
N GLY A 64 10.72 3.02 3.10
CA GLY A 64 11.52 4.05 3.75
C GLY A 64 12.73 3.46 4.47
N ARG A 65 12.56 2.37 5.22
CA ARG A 65 13.61 1.73 6.01
C ARG A 65 14.72 1.17 5.13
N ILE A 66 14.39 0.55 4.00
CA ILE A 66 15.36 0.04 3.04
C ILE A 66 16.02 1.15 2.23
N GLY A 67 15.25 2.16 1.81
CA GLY A 67 15.79 3.33 1.10
C GLY A 67 16.74 4.17 1.96
N THR A 68 16.53 4.19 3.27
CA THR A 68 17.38 4.92 4.23
C THR A 68 18.36 4.04 5.00
N PHE A 69 18.46 2.75 4.66
CA PHE A 69 19.18 1.77 5.46
C PHE A 69 20.64 2.18 5.74
N GLY A 70 21.35 2.64 4.72
CA GLY A 70 22.75 3.08 4.83
C GLY A 70 22.95 4.32 5.69
N PHE A 71 21.98 5.26 5.72
CA PHE A 71 22.08 6.46 6.58
C PHE A 71 22.02 6.13 8.06
N PHE A 72 21.35 5.03 8.42
CA PHE A 72 21.22 4.56 9.80
C PHE A 72 22.16 3.38 10.11
N TRP A 73 23.16 3.12 9.26
CA TRP A 73 24.11 2.05 9.47
C TRP A 73 25.12 2.43 10.56
N THR A 74 25.38 1.52 11.49
CA THR A 74 26.35 1.70 12.58
C THR A 74 27.09 0.39 12.80
N GLU A 75 28.31 0.45 13.35
CA GLU A 75 29.08 -0.76 13.69
C GLU A 75 28.36 -1.63 14.73
N ALA A 76 27.67 -1.00 15.70
CA ALA A 76 26.82 -1.71 16.64
C ALA A 76 25.66 -2.45 15.95
N GLY A 77 25.07 -1.85 14.90
CA GLY A 77 24.05 -2.50 14.08
C GLY A 77 24.59 -3.63 13.19
N ALA A 78 25.86 -3.56 12.78
CA ALA A 78 26.50 -4.55 11.93
C ALA A 78 26.69 -5.92 12.62
N ALA A 79 26.98 -5.92 13.92
CA ALA A 79 27.20 -7.15 14.69
C ALA A 79 25.93 -8.03 14.80
N GLY A 80 24.74 -7.42 14.74
CA GLY A 80 23.46 -8.11 14.84
C GLY A 80 22.73 -8.32 13.51
N SER A 81 23.25 -7.78 12.40
CA SER A 81 22.55 -7.79 11.12
C SER A 81 22.67 -9.10 10.38
N TRP A 82 21.54 -9.63 9.91
CA TRP A 82 21.51 -10.74 8.97
C TRP A 82 22.09 -10.26 7.63
N GLY A 83 22.99 -11.06 7.04
CA GLY A 83 23.78 -10.65 5.84
C GLY A 83 25.24 -10.27 6.14
N GLY A 84 25.67 -10.40 7.40
CA GLY A 84 27.05 -10.22 7.81
C GLY A 84 27.40 -8.77 8.19
N PRO A 85 28.66 -8.50 8.57
CA PRO A 85 29.07 -7.20 9.10
C PRO A 85 29.25 -6.12 8.03
N SER A 86 29.08 -6.45 6.75
CA SER A 86 29.17 -5.48 5.67
C SER A 86 27.83 -4.80 5.43
N LEU A 87 27.85 -3.48 5.21
CA LEU A 87 26.67 -2.71 4.87
C LEU A 87 25.93 -3.31 3.66
N ILE A 88 26.65 -3.67 2.60
CA ILE A 88 26.06 -4.19 1.36
C ILE A 88 25.42 -5.57 1.60
N GLY A 89 26.09 -6.47 2.32
CA GLY A 89 25.57 -7.80 2.62
C GLY A 89 24.31 -7.73 3.48
N ALA A 90 24.35 -6.93 4.55
CA ALA A 90 23.19 -6.70 5.39
C ALA A 90 22.04 -6.06 4.61
N TRP A 91 22.32 -5.01 3.84
CA TRP A 91 21.32 -4.34 3.02
C TRP A 91 20.64 -5.30 2.04
N ALA A 92 21.41 -6.14 1.33
CA ALA A 92 20.87 -7.08 0.36
C ALA A 92 19.85 -8.05 0.99
N VAL A 93 20.19 -8.66 2.13
CA VAL A 93 19.29 -9.59 2.83
C VAL A 93 17.99 -8.89 3.24
N HIS A 94 18.09 -7.69 3.83
CA HIS A 94 16.93 -6.94 4.28
C HIS A 94 16.11 -6.40 3.10
N PHE A 95 16.76 -6.03 1.99
CA PHE A 95 16.10 -5.60 0.75
C PHE A 95 15.19 -6.70 0.21
N PHE A 96 15.69 -7.93 0.08
CA PHE A 96 14.88 -9.04 -0.43
C PHE A 96 13.77 -9.45 0.55
N GLY A 97 14.04 -9.42 1.87
CA GLY A 97 13.02 -9.64 2.89
C GLY A 97 11.89 -8.61 2.82
N ALA A 98 12.25 -7.32 2.76
CA ALA A 98 11.30 -6.22 2.63
C ALA A 98 10.53 -6.28 1.30
N LEU A 99 11.19 -6.59 0.19
CA LEU A 99 10.55 -6.75 -1.12
C LEU A 99 9.48 -7.85 -1.09
N GLY A 100 9.81 -9.01 -0.53
CA GLY A 100 8.87 -10.11 -0.35
C GLY A 100 7.65 -9.70 0.48
N MET A 101 7.88 -9.05 1.62
CA MET A 101 6.81 -8.54 2.49
C MET A 101 5.95 -7.47 1.80
N VAL A 102 6.55 -6.55 1.05
CA VAL A 102 5.81 -5.50 0.32
C VAL A 102 4.91 -6.13 -0.74
N VAL A 103 5.38 -7.14 -1.48
CA VAL A 103 4.55 -7.87 -2.46
C VAL A 103 3.34 -8.51 -1.78
N ILE A 104 3.55 -9.19 -0.65
CA ILE A 104 2.46 -9.82 0.13
C ILE A 104 1.46 -8.77 0.63
N CYS A 105 1.95 -7.67 1.20
CA CYS A 105 1.11 -6.58 1.69
C CYS A 105 0.26 -5.97 0.57
N MET A 106 0.86 -5.69 -0.60
CA MET A 106 0.12 -5.17 -1.75
C MET A 106 -0.93 -6.16 -2.25
N TRP A 107 -0.64 -7.47 -2.22
CA TRP A 107 -1.62 -8.50 -2.54
C TRP A 107 -2.81 -8.49 -1.55
N LEU A 108 -2.54 -8.40 -0.25
CA LEU A 108 -3.57 -8.30 0.80
C LEU A 108 -4.43 -7.03 0.72
N LEU A 109 -3.86 -5.91 0.26
CA LEU A 109 -4.60 -4.66 0.10
C LEU A 109 -5.66 -4.73 -1.00
N ARG A 110 -5.51 -5.60 -2.00
CA ARG A 110 -6.44 -5.70 -3.14
C ARG A 110 -7.88 -6.02 -2.72
N PRO A 111 -8.17 -7.10 -1.96
CA PRO A 111 -9.53 -7.39 -1.48
C PRO A 111 -10.06 -6.32 -0.53
N LEU A 112 -9.22 -5.79 0.37
CA LEU A 112 -9.64 -4.76 1.33
C LEU A 112 -10.09 -3.48 0.65
N ILE A 113 -9.41 -3.06 -0.42
CA ILE A 113 -9.81 -1.87 -1.19
C ILE A 113 -11.08 -2.14 -2.01
N ARG A 114 -11.27 -3.35 -2.54
CA ARG A 114 -12.51 -3.74 -3.25
C ARG A 114 -13.75 -3.67 -2.34
N TRP A 115 -13.58 -3.84 -1.02
CA TRP A 115 -14.65 -3.64 -0.04
C TRP A 115 -14.90 -2.16 0.30
N GLN A 116 -13.98 -1.26 -0.06
CA GLN A 116 -14.10 0.18 0.19
C GLN A 116 -14.68 0.95 -0.99
N VAL A 117 -14.49 0.48 -2.22
CA VAL A 117 -14.90 1.20 -3.44
C VAL A 117 -15.68 0.33 -4.41
N GLN A 118 -16.54 0.98 -5.19
CA GLN A 118 -17.21 0.42 -6.35
C GLN A 118 -16.67 1.11 -7.60
N THR A 119 -16.22 0.31 -8.56
CA THR A 119 -15.93 0.83 -9.90
C THR A 119 -17.27 1.12 -10.56
N PRO A 120 -17.45 2.28 -11.22
CA PRO A 120 -18.63 2.50 -12.04
C PRO A 120 -18.71 1.39 -13.08
N ASP A 121 -19.86 0.72 -13.18
CA ASP A 121 -20.09 -0.25 -14.25
C ASP A 121 -19.98 0.49 -15.60
N LEU A 122 -19.25 -0.08 -16.55
CA LEU A 122 -19.25 0.37 -17.95
C LEU A 122 -20.56 -0.02 -18.68
N ALA A 123 -21.60 -0.45 -17.96
CA ALA A 123 -22.77 -1.13 -18.50
C ALA A 123 -23.89 -0.21 -19.01
N ASP A 124 -23.79 1.11 -18.85
CA ASP A 124 -24.79 2.05 -19.36
C ASP A 124 -24.31 2.80 -20.62
N SER A 125 -23.85 2.04 -21.63
CA SER A 125 -23.73 2.59 -22.99
C SER A 125 -25.08 2.42 -23.70
N PRO A 126 -25.82 3.49 -24.06
CA PRO A 126 -27.15 3.38 -24.69
C PRO A 126 -27.13 2.84 -26.14
N HIS A 127 -25.97 2.43 -26.66
CA HIS A 127 -25.77 2.07 -28.06
C HIS A 127 -25.84 0.55 -28.27
N SER A 128 -26.98 -0.06 -27.94
CA SER A 128 -27.37 -1.35 -28.51
C SER A 128 -28.88 -1.55 -28.39
N ARG A 129 -29.62 -0.93 -29.29
CA ARG A 129 -30.94 -1.40 -29.73
C ARG A 129 -31.04 -1.22 -31.23
#